data_AF-A0A7S1Q606-F1
#
_entry.id   AF-A0A7S1Q606-F1
#
_cell.length_a   1.000
_cell.length_b   1.000
_cell.length_c   1.000
_cell.angle_alpha   90.00
_cell.angle_beta   90.00
_cell.angle_gamma   90.00
#
_symmetry.space_group_name_H-M   'P 1'
#
loop_
_entity.id
_entity.type
_entity.pdbx_description
1 polymer ?
#
loop_
_entity_poly.entity_id
_entity_poly.type
_entity_poly.pdbx_seq_one_letter_code
_entity_poly.pdbx_strand_id
1 'polypeptide(L)'
;MSPANAALPPPAREYGRGKFIALLLVVVNEAISVSMLYPYVGLLIVHLDPGMARKDAGTLSGLIVGSFNIAQAIFAQRWGRLSDTYGRRPMMVLGLIGSAVFSTLFGLSNSVWQLLVFRFLYGAANGNAPLSKTMTAEMTTSSTDAYGWAMMSAGWSIGSTIGPTFGGVLYDPSSHWPSVFAGTIFESKPALLPGLFGAAYSIFAIGVVRFVLPESNPKARMPLWVAR
;
A
#
# COMPACT_ATOMS: atom_id res chain seq x y z
N MET A 1 21.85 -38.02 3.82
CA MET A 1 22.30 -36.61 3.91
C MET A 1 21.79 -36.04 5.22
N SER A 2 22.68 -35.75 6.16
CA SER A 2 22.32 -35.27 7.50
C SER A 2 21.71 -33.86 7.44
N PRO A 3 20.62 -33.56 8.17
CA PRO A 3 20.00 -32.23 8.23
C PRO A 3 20.86 -31.15 8.92
N ALA A 4 22.09 -31.48 9.34
CA ALA A 4 23.00 -30.61 10.08
C ALA A 4 23.73 -29.53 9.25
N ASN A 5 23.56 -29.49 7.92
CA ASN A 5 24.23 -28.52 7.03
C ASN A 5 23.29 -27.44 6.46
N ALA A 6 22.08 -27.28 7.02
CA ALA A 6 21.30 -26.07 6.76
C ALA A 6 22.05 -24.90 7.42
N ALA A 7 22.84 -24.17 6.63
CA ALA A 7 23.53 -22.98 7.08
C ALA A 7 22.53 -22.10 7.84
N LEU A 8 22.82 -21.85 9.12
CA LEU A 8 22.00 -20.96 9.93
C LEU A 8 21.82 -19.64 9.17
N PRO A 9 20.60 -19.09 9.10
CA PRO A 9 20.41 -17.78 8.48
C PRO A 9 21.41 -16.79 9.11
N PRO A 10 22.02 -15.90 8.32
CA PRO A 10 23.01 -14.97 8.83
C PRO A 10 22.44 -14.22 10.04
N PRO A 11 23.27 -13.91 11.06
CA PRO A 11 22.80 -13.29 12.29
C PRO A 11 22.07 -11.99 11.96
N ALA A 12 20.85 -11.85 12.48
CA ALA A 12 20.07 -10.63 12.34
C ALA A 12 20.89 -9.44 12.82
N ARG A 13 21.04 -8.42 11.98
CA ARG A 13 21.73 -7.19 12.36
C ARG A 13 20.78 -6.37 13.21
N GLU A 14 21.20 -5.99 14.40
CA GLU A 14 20.42 -5.07 15.23
C GLU A 14 20.43 -3.68 14.59
N TYR A 15 19.27 -3.28 14.06
CA TYR A 15 19.08 -1.96 13.46
C TYR A 15 18.49 -1.00 14.51
N GLY A 16 19.07 0.19 14.63
CA GLY A 16 18.58 1.20 15.58
C GLY A 16 17.09 1.56 15.36
N ARG A 17 16.39 1.85 16.46
CA ARG A 17 14.92 2.04 16.51
C ARG A 17 14.35 2.99 15.45
N GLY A 18 15.10 4.03 15.05
CA GLY A 18 14.69 4.97 14.00
C GLY A 18 14.45 4.32 12.63
N LYS A 19 15.05 3.16 12.35
CA LYS A 19 14.87 2.42 11.09
C LYS A 19 13.53 1.68 11.03
N PHE A 20 12.95 1.33 12.18
CA PHE A 20 11.60 0.78 12.27
C PHE A 20 10.53 1.84 11.97
N ILE A 21 10.81 3.13 12.18
CA ILE A 21 9.88 4.22 11.83
C ILE A 21 9.70 4.29 10.30
N ALA A 22 10.77 4.14 9.52
CA ALA A 22 10.64 4.10 8.06
C ALA A 22 9.81 2.90 7.59
N LEU A 23 9.98 1.75 8.23
CA LEU A 23 9.18 0.55 7.94
C LEU A 23 7.72 0.72 8.39
N LEU A 24 7.48 1.40 9.51
CA LEU A 24 6.15 1.75 10.00
C LEU A 24 5.35 2.55 8.96
N LEU A 25 5.99 3.53 8.31
CA LEU A 25 5.34 4.32 7.25
C LEU A 25 4.90 3.46 6.06
N VAL A 26 5.68 2.45 5.69
CA VAL A 26 5.31 1.50 4.62
C VAL A 26 4.08 0.69 5.03
N VAL A 27 4.02 0.23 6.28
CA VAL A 27 2.87 -0.53 6.81
C VAL A 27 1.62 0.35 6.92
N VAL A 28 1.78 1.60 7.35
CA VAL A 28 0.67 2.58 7.37
C VAL A 28 0.16 2.85 5.96
N ASN A 29 1.05 3.05 4.98
CA ASN A 29 0.68 3.20 3.57
C ASN A 29 -0.16 2.01 3.10
N GLU A 30 0.27 0.79 3.43
CA GLU A 30 -0.43 -0.44 3.05
C GLU A 30 -1.83 -0.47 3.64
N ALA A 31 -1.98 -0.21 4.94
CA ALA A 31 -3.26 -0.19 5.60
C ALA A 31 -4.20 0.90 5.06
N ILE A 32 -3.69 2.09 4.74
CA ILE A 32 -4.45 3.16 4.06
C ILE A 32 -4.90 2.67 2.67
N SER A 33 -3.98 2.10 1.89
CA SER A 33 -4.24 1.59 0.54
C SER A 33 -5.33 0.51 0.52
N VAL A 34 -5.41 -0.30 1.57
CA VAL A 34 -6.44 -1.33 1.75
C VAL A 34 -7.77 -0.72 2.14
N SER A 35 -7.79 0.15 3.16
CA SER A 35 -9.00 0.48 3.91
C SER A 35 -9.69 1.79 3.49
N MET A 36 -8.98 2.69 2.81
CA MET A 36 -9.48 4.02 2.50
C MET A 36 -10.75 4.02 1.62
N LEU A 37 -10.96 2.99 0.80
CA LEU A 37 -12.16 2.90 -0.05
C LEU A 37 -13.43 2.43 0.68
N TYR A 38 -13.32 1.83 1.86
CA TYR A 38 -14.46 1.21 2.56
C TYR A 38 -15.69 2.11 2.75
N PRO A 39 -15.55 3.39 3.15
CA PRO A 39 -16.72 4.23 3.39
C PRO A 39 -17.43 4.71 2.12
N TYR A 40 -16.77 4.69 0.94
CA TYR A 40 -17.30 5.34 -0.25
C TYR A 40 -17.42 4.45 -1.50
N VAL A 41 -16.81 3.25 -1.53
CA VAL A 41 -16.79 2.43 -2.76
C VAL A 41 -18.19 2.13 -3.32
N GLY A 42 -19.18 1.89 -2.46
CA GLY A 42 -20.57 1.68 -2.88
C GLY A 42 -21.21 2.94 -3.45
N LEU A 43 -20.95 4.10 -2.84
CA LEU A 43 -21.42 5.40 -3.34
C LEU A 43 -20.80 5.72 -4.70
N LEU A 44 -19.51 5.41 -4.85
CA LEU A 44 -18.78 5.62 -6.10
C LEU A 44 -19.32 4.73 -7.23
N ILE A 45 -19.67 3.47 -6.94
CA ILE A 45 -20.30 2.58 -7.93
C ILE A 45 -21.63 3.17 -8.40
N VAL A 46 -22.49 3.62 -7.48
CA VAL A 46 -23.78 4.23 -7.82
C VAL A 46 -23.60 5.55 -8.57
N HIS A 47 -22.57 6.32 -8.27
CA HIS A 47 -22.22 7.53 -9.01
C HIS A 47 -21.82 7.22 -10.47
N LEU A 48 -21.04 6.15 -10.69
CA LEU A 48 -20.59 5.74 -12.01
C LEU A 48 -21.64 4.97 -12.83
N ASP A 49 -22.61 4.34 -12.16
CA ASP A 49 -23.74 3.65 -12.77
C ASP A 49 -25.05 3.95 -11.99
N PRO A 50 -25.70 5.10 -12.28
CA PRO A 50 -26.90 5.54 -11.55
C PRO A 50 -28.11 4.60 -11.70
N GLY A 51 -28.11 3.74 -12.72
CA GLY A 51 -29.17 2.76 -12.96
C GLY A 51 -29.02 1.46 -12.14
N MET A 52 -27.88 1.28 -11.47
CA MET A 52 -27.56 0.04 -10.76
C MET A 52 -28.38 -0.13 -9.48
N ALA A 53 -28.93 -1.32 -9.27
CA ALA A 53 -29.58 -1.66 -8.01
C ALA A 53 -28.58 -1.65 -6.85
N ARG A 54 -29.00 -1.12 -5.68
CA ARG A 54 -28.14 -1.03 -4.48
C ARG A 54 -27.53 -2.36 -4.05
N LYS A 55 -28.26 -3.47 -4.24
CA LYS A 55 -27.79 -4.83 -3.94
C LYS A 55 -26.59 -5.21 -4.81
N ASP A 56 -26.65 -4.88 -6.09
CA ASP A 56 -25.59 -5.19 -7.05
C ASP A 56 -24.36 -4.30 -6.80
N ALA A 57 -24.58 -3.03 -6.48
CA ALA A 57 -23.52 -2.12 -6.03
C ALA A 57 -22.81 -2.63 -4.77
N GLY A 58 -23.55 -3.19 -3.80
CA GLY A 58 -22.97 -3.82 -2.61
C GLY A 58 -22.12 -5.05 -2.95
N THR A 59 -22.61 -5.90 -3.87
CA THR A 59 -21.88 -7.09 -4.32
C THR A 59 -20.60 -6.72 -5.06
N LEU A 60 -20.66 -5.74 -5.95
CA LEU A 60 -19.50 -5.21 -6.69
C LEU A 60 -18.52 -4.48 -5.77
N SER A 61 -18.99 -3.81 -4.72
CA SER A 61 -18.13 -3.21 -3.69
C SER A 61 -17.22 -4.26 -3.07
N GLY A 62 -17.78 -5.41 -2.68
CA GLY A 62 -17.02 -6.54 -2.15
C GLY A 62 -16.00 -7.07 -3.15
N LEU A 63 -16.38 -7.18 -4.44
CA LEU A 63 -15.47 -7.61 -5.50
C LEU A 63 -14.30 -6.63 -5.72
N ILE A 64 -14.57 -5.32 -5.74
CA ILE A 64 -13.54 -4.28 -5.90
C ILE A 64 -12.61 -4.27 -4.69
N VAL A 65 -13.14 -4.33 -3.47
CA VAL A 65 -12.32 -4.42 -2.24
C VAL A 65 -11.46 -5.69 -2.26
N GLY A 66 -12.06 -6.82 -2.63
CA GLY A 66 -11.39 -8.12 -2.67
C GLY A 66 -10.32 -8.23 -3.77
N SER A 67 -10.52 -7.62 -4.94
CA SER A 67 -9.61 -7.75 -6.09
C SER A 67 -8.19 -7.31 -5.78
N PHE A 68 -8.04 -6.29 -4.92
CA PHE A 68 -6.74 -5.83 -4.43
C PHE A 68 -5.99 -6.91 -3.65
N ASN A 69 -6.68 -7.57 -2.71
CA ASN A 69 -6.10 -8.63 -1.89
C ASN A 69 -5.80 -9.89 -2.72
N ILE A 70 -6.68 -10.23 -3.66
CA ILE A 70 -6.45 -11.33 -4.61
C ILE A 70 -5.20 -11.07 -5.45
N ALA A 71 -5.06 -9.86 -6.00
CA ALA A 71 -3.87 -9.47 -6.76
C ALA A 71 -2.60 -9.57 -5.90
N GLN A 72 -2.62 -9.06 -4.66
CA GLN A 72 -1.48 -9.20 -3.76
C GLN A 72 -1.12 -10.67 -3.49
N ALA A 73 -2.10 -11.54 -3.26
CA ALA A 73 -1.85 -12.96 -3.05
C ALA A 73 -1.18 -13.62 -4.26
N ILE A 74 -1.65 -13.32 -5.47
CA ILE A 74 -1.09 -13.85 -6.73
C ILE A 74 0.35 -13.36 -6.95
N PHE A 75 0.61 -12.08 -6.67
CA PHE A 75 1.90 -11.44 -6.97
C PHE A 75 2.90 -11.45 -5.81
N ALA A 76 2.51 -11.85 -4.60
CA ALA A 76 3.37 -11.87 -3.41
C ALA A 76 4.67 -12.65 -3.63
N GLN A 77 4.59 -13.84 -4.23
CA GLN A 77 5.78 -14.66 -4.50
C GLN A 77 6.74 -14.02 -5.51
N ARG A 78 6.20 -13.27 -6.48
CA ARG A 78 7.02 -12.55 -7.46
C ARG A 78 7.78 -11.40 -6.80
N TRP A 79 7.09 -10.62 -5.96
CA TRP A 79 7.71 -9.55 -5.17
C TRP A 79 8.79 -10.06 -4.22
N GLY A 80 8.55 -11.20 -3.55
CA GLY A 80 9.55 -11.88 -2.73
C GLY A 80 10.83 -12.17 -3.50
N ARG A 81 10.73 -12.91 -4.61
CA ARG A 81 11.89 -13.26 -5.47
C ARG A 81 12.62 -12.05 -6.04
N LEU A 82 11.87 -11.02 -6.47
CA LEU A 82 12.47 -9.79 -6.98
C LEU A 82 13.26 -9.09 -5.87
N SER A 83 12.73 -9.03 -4.65
CA SER A 83 13.43 -8.41 -3.53
C SER A 83 14.62 -9.23 -3.02
N ASP A 84 14.59 -10.56 -3.16
CA ASP A 84 15.75 -11.42 -2.87
C ASP A 84 16.91 -11.11 -3.84
N THR A 85 16.59 -10.71 -5.06
CA THR A 85 17.57 -10.44 -6.13
C THR A 85 18.07 -9.00 -6.11
N TYR A 86 17.15 -8.02 -6.04
CA TYR A 86 17.42 -6.60 -6.22
C TYR A 86 17.46 -5.80 -4.91
N GLY A 87 17.15 -6.44 -3.77
CA GLY A 87 17.11 -5.81 -2.45
C GLY A 87 15.69 -5.49 -1.98
N ARG A 88 15.49 -5.45 -0.67
CA ARG A 88 14.18 -5.13 -0.06
C ARG A 88 13.81 -3.67 -0.27
N ARG A 89 14.75 -2.75 -0.05
CA ARG A 89 14.48 -1.31 -0.09
C ARG A 89 14.09 -0.82 -1.49
N PRO A 90 14.83 -1.14 -2.58
CA PRO A 90 14.43 -0.76 -3.93
C PRO A 90 13.04 -1.29 -4.31
N MET A 91 12.72 -2.53 -3.93
CA MET A 91 11.43 -3.12 -4.26
C MET A 91 10.29 -2.50 -3.45
N MET A 92 10.52 -2.10 -2.20
CA MET A 92 9.53 -1.34 -1.43
C MET A 92 9.24 0.04 -2.05
N VAL A 93 10.28 0.73 -2.51
CA VAL A 93 10.12 2.00 -3.22
C VAL A 93 9.31 1.80 -4.50
N LEU A 94 9.56 0.75 -5.28
CA LEU A 94 8.74 0.43 -6.46
C LEU A 94 7.28 0.13 -6.09
N GLY A 95 7.05 -0.59 -4.99
CA GLY A 95 5.70 -0.83 -4.47
C GLY A 95 4.97 0.47 -4.13
N LEU A 96 5.63 1.40 -3.44
CA LEU A 96 5.08 2.71 -3.12
C LEU A 96 4.83 3.58 -4.36
N ILE A 97 5.69 3.51 -5.39
CA ILE A 97 5.45 4.18 -6.68
C ILE A 97 4.19 3.62 -7.33
N GLY A 98 4.04 2.29 -7.33
CA GLY A 98 2.82 1.61 -7.75
C GLY A 98 1.60 2.12 -6.98
N SER A 99 1.72 2.27 -5.66
CA SER A 99 0.65 2.83 -4.82
C SER A 99 0.25 4.25 -5.23
N ALA A 100 1.22 5.13 -5.47
CA ALA A 100 0.95 6.50 -5.88
C ALA A 100 0.24 6.57 -7.24
N VAL A 101 0.71 5.79 -8.21
CA VAL A 101 0.14 5.77 -9.56
C VAL A 101 -1.28 5.20 -9.54
N PHE A 102 -1.47 4.00 -8.97
CA PHE A 102 -2.76 3.32 -9.06
C PHE A 102 -3.81 3.86 -8.10
N SER A 103 -3.44 4.49 -6.98
CA SER A 103 -4.40 5.26 -6.17
C SER A 103 -4.96 6.46 -6.93
N THR A 104 -4.11 7.17 -7.67
CA THR A 104 -4.54 8.28 -8.53
C THR A 104 -5.41 7.80 -9.68
N LEU A 105 -4.99 6.73 -10.40
CA LEU A 105 -5.77 6.16 -11.49
C LEU A 105 -7.13 5.64 -11.04
N PHE A 106 -7.20 5.00 -9.86
CA PHE A 106 -8.47 4.58 -9.27
C PHE A 106 -9.43 5.77 -9.09
N GLY A 107 -8.94 6.90 -8.55
CA GLY A 107 -9.72 8.13 -8.42
C GLY A 107 -10.13 8.78 -9.74
N LEU A 108 -9.42 8.49 -10.84
CA LEU A 108 -9.74 8.99 -12.19
C LEU A 108 -10.73 8.10 -12.98
N SER A 109 -11.16 6.96 -12.41
CA SER A 109 -12.01 5.99 -13.10
C SER A 109 -13.31 6.59 -13.63
N ASN A 110 -13.74 6.12 -14.80
CA ASN A 110 -14.96 6.55 -15.50
C ASN A 110 -16.06 5.48 -15.48
N SER A 111 -15.75 4.27 -15.03
CA SER A 111 -16.70 3.17 -14.99
C SER A 111 -16.34 2.18 -13.88
N VAL A 112 -17.32 1.37 -13.48
CA VAL A 112 -17.14 0.33 -12.46
C VAL A 112 -16.08 -0.70 -12.88
N TRP A 113 -15.99 -1.02 -14.17
CA TRP A 113 -14.95 -1.89 -14.71
C TRP A 113 -13.55 -1.29 -14.59
N GLN A 114 -13.40 0.02 -14.81
CA GLN A 114 -12.12 0.70 -14.59
C GLN A 114 -11.71 0.66 -13.11
N LEU A 115 -12.64 0.85 -12.17
CA LEU A 115 -12.36 0.71 -10.74
C LEU A 115 -11.81 -0.68 -10.42
N LEU A 116 -12.46 -1.73 -10.92
CA LEU A 116 -12.04 -3.11 -10.67
C LEU A 116 -10.63 -3.37 -11.21
N VAL A 117 -10.37 -2.96 -12.46
CA VAL A 117 -9.06 -3.13 -13.11
C VAL A 117 -7.97 -2.36 -12.39
N PHE A 118 -8.17 -1.07 -12.13
CA PHE A 118 -7.17 -0.27 -11.42
C PHE A 118 -6.96 -0.74 -10.00
N ARG A 119 -8.00 -1.24 -9.32
CA ARG A 119 -7.86 -1.79 -7.98
C ARG A 119 -7.09 -3.11 -7.96
N PHE A 120 -7.29 -3.98 -8.94
CA PHE A 120 -6.50 -5.18 -9.12
C PHE A 120 -5.04 -4.84 -9.44
N LEU A 121 -4.80 -3.92 -10.37
CA LEU A 121 -3.45 -3.47 -10.74
C LEU A 121 -2.73 -2.78 -9.57
N TYR A 122 -3.47 -2.04 -8.74
CA TYR A 122 -2.95 -1.48 -7.50
C TYR A 122 -2.40 -2.61 -6.61
N GLY A 123 -3.18 -3.66 -6.36
CA GLY A 123 -2.72 -4.79 -5.55
C GLY A 123 -1.53 -5.53 -6.19
N ALA A 124 -1.53 -5.70 -7.51
CA ALA A 124 -0.43 -6.36 -8.22
C ALA A 124 0.88 -5.55 -8.16
N ALA A 125 0.79 -4.23 -8.23
CA ALA A 125 1.93 -3.31 -8.21
C ALA A 125 2.45 -2.99 -6.81
N ASN A 126 1.72 -3.36 -5.76
CA ASN A 126 2.09 -3.08 -4.37
C ASN A 126 2.47 -4.37 -3.62
N GLY A 127 3.76 -4.69 -3.63
CA GLY A 127 4.32 -5.84 -2.89
C GLY A 127 4.69 -5.56 -1.44
N ASN A 128 4.32 -4.41 -0.88
CA ASN A 128 4.90 -3.94 0.37
C ASN A 128 4.50 -4.74 1.61
N ALA A 129 3.31 -5.34 1.62
CA ALA A 129 2.84 -6.14 2.75
C ALA A 129 3.77 -7.33 3.07
N PRO A 130 4.10 -8.25 2.13
CA PRO A 130 5.04 -9.33 2.40
C PRO A 130 6.47 -8.81 2.62
N LEU A 131 6.93 -7.80 1.87
CA LEU A 131 8.28 -7.26 2.02
C LEU A 131 8.50 -6.65 3.42
N SER A 132 7.48 -6.00 3.99
CA SER A 132 7.57 -5.41 5.32
C SER A 132 7.75 -6.48 6.39
N LYS A 133 7.06 -7.63 6.25
CA LYS A 133 7.20 -8.78 7.15
C LYS A 133 8.60 -9.38 7.07
N THR A 134 9.11 -9.55 5.85
CA THR A 134 10.46 -10.06 5.62
C THR A 134 11.51 -9.11 6.21
N MET A 135 11.41 -7.81 5.96
CA MET A 135 12.35 -6.82 6.52
C MET A 135 12.30 -6.78 8.04
N THR A 136 11.11 -6.83 8.66
CA THR A 136 11.00 -6.92 10.13
C THR A 136 11.78 -8.12 10.64
N ALA A 137 11.54 -9.31 10.09
CA ALA A 137 12.23 -10.53 10.51
C ALA A 137 13.77 -10.46 10.30
N GLU A 138 14.23 -9.83 9.22
CA GLU A 138 15.67 -9.64 8.93
C GLU A 138 16.33 -8.57 9.81
N MET A 139 15.54 -7.61 10.31
CA MET A 139 16.03 -6.47 11.10
C MET A 139 15.94 -6.67 12.61
N THR A 140 15.24 -7.70 13.08
CA THR A 140 15.06 -8.02 14.49
C THR A 140 15.91 -9.21 14.93
N THR A 141 16.43 -9.13 16.15
CA THR A 141 17.05 -10.26 16.88
C THR A 141 16.01 -10.97 17.74
N SER A 142 16.36 -12.11 18.35
CA SER A 142 15.49 -12.83 19.30
C SER A 142 15.07 -12.02 20.53
N SER A 143 15.77 -10.93 20.85
CA SER A 143 15.42 -10.01 21.94
C SER A 143 14.55 -8.83 21.49
N THR A 144 14.43 -8.59 20.19
CA THR A 144 13.76 -7.39 19.62
C THR A 144 12.65 -7.72 18.63
N ASP A 145 12.42 -9.00 18.34
CA ASP A 145 11.37 -9.49 17.43
C ASP A 145 9.97 -9.04 17.88
N ALA A 146 9.65 -9.17 19.17
CA ALA A 146 8.38 -8.76 19.74
C ALA A 146 8.11 -7.27 19.50
N TYR A 147 9.14 -6.43 19.63
CA TYR A 147 9.05 -5.00 19.35
C TYR A 147 8.82 -4.72 17.86
N GLY A 148 9.56 -5.40 16.97
CA GLY A 148 9.39 -5.24 15.52
C GLY A 148 7.97 -5.61 15.06
N TRP A 149 7.46 -6.76 15.52
CA TRP A 149 6.09 -7.19 15.21
C TRP A 149 5.02 -6.30 15.84
N ALA A 150 5.25 -5.81 17.07
CA ALA A 150 4.38 -4.82 17.69
C ALA A 150 4.32 -3.52 16.88
N MET A 151 5.44 -3.09 16.30
CA MET A 151 5.46 -1.91 15.44
C MET A 151 4.71 -2.11 14.12
N MET A 152 4.81 -3.30 13.52
CA MET A 152 3.97 -3.63 12.36
C MET A 152 2.48 -3.58 12.71
N SER A 153 2.09 -4.17 13.84
CA SER A 153 0.70 -4.14 14.32
C SER A 153 0.20 -2.71 14.53
N ALA A 154 1.00 -1.88 15.22
CA ALA A 154 0.70 -0.47 15.45
C ALA A 154 0.54 0.31 14.13
N GLY A 155 1.43 0.09 13.16
CA GLY A 155 1.33 0.74 11.85
C GLY A 155 0.05 0.36 11.11
N TRP A 156 -0.33 -0.91 11.18
CA TRP A 156 -1.59 -1.37 10.57
C TRP A 156 -2.80 -0.71 11.23
N SER A 157 -2.84 -0.67 12.58
CA SER A 157 -3.92 0.00 13.32
C SER A 157 -4.02 1.50 13.00
N ILE A 158 -2.88 2.18 12.90
CA ILE A 158 -2.84 3.61 12.53
C ILE A 158 -3.41 3.79 11.13
N GLY A 159 -2.92 3.04 10.14
CA GLY A 159 -3.37 3.19 8.76
C GLY A 159 -4.81 2.74 8.54
N SER A 160 -5.30 1.72 9.25
CA SER A 160 -6.69 1.27 9.18
C SER A 160 -7.67 2.20 9.90
N THR A 161 -7.17 3.08 10.78
CA THR A 161 -7.94 4.18 11.36
C THR A 161 -7.96 5.37 10.41
N ILE A 162 -6.78 5.82 9.96
CA ILE A 162 -6.63 6.97 9.06
C ILE A 162 -7.35 6.73 7.73
N GLY A 163 -7.24 5.53 7.16
CA GLY A 163 -7.78 5.17 5.85
C GLY A 163 -9.27 5.48 5.72
N PRO A 164 -10.18 4.83 6.47
CA PRO A 164 -11.61 5.09 6.38
C PRO A 164 -11.98 6.52 6.82
N THR A 165 -11.30 7.09 7.81
CA THR A 165 -11.57 8.48 8.23
C THR A 165 -11.37 9.46 7.08
N PHE A 166 -10.20 9.45 6.45
CA PHE A 166 -9.92 10.35 5.33
C PHE A 166 -10.63 9.92 4.05
N GLY A 167 -10.87 8.62 3.85
CA GLY A 167 -11.68 8.11 2.75
C GLY A 167 -13.08 8.71 2.73
N GLY A 168 -13.76 8.74 3.88
CA GLY A 168 -15.09 9.32 3.98
C GLY A 168 -15.10 10.85 3.89
N VAL A 169 -14.16 11.51 4.58
CA VAL A 169 -14.08 12.98 4.62
C VAL A 169 -13.71 13.57 3.24
N LEU A 170 -12.77 12.96 2.53
CA LEU A 170 -12.25 13.46 1.27
C LEU A 170 -13.09 13.05 0.06
N TYR A 171 -13.97 12.06 0.19
CA TYR A 171 -14.85 11.63 -0.89
C TYR A 171 -15.89 12.71 -1.19
N ASP A 172 -16.18 12.91 -2.48
CA ASP A 172 -17.12 13.91 -3.00
C ASP A 172 -16.90 15.33 -2.43
N PRO A 173 -15.69 15.90 -2.64
CA PRO A 173 -15.34 17.19 -2.08
C PRO A 173 -16.13 18.35 -2.71
N SER A 174 -16.68 18.17 -3.91
CA SER A 174 -17.62 19.10 -4.55
C SER A 174 -18.88 19.32 -3.71
N SER A 175 -19.40 18.26 -3.10
CA SER A 175 -20.56 18.35 -2.22
C SER A 175 -20.20 18.85 -0.82
N HIS A 176 -19.06 18.42 -0.27
CA HIS A 176 -18.64 18.80 1.09
C HIS A 176 -18.09 20.23 1.19
N TRP A 177 -17.36 20.69 0.17
CA TRP A 177 -16.70 21.99 0.14
C TRP A 177 -16.90 22.71 -1.21
N PRO A 178 -18.15 23.07 -1.55
CA PRO A 178 -18.50 23.61 -2.86
C PRO A 178 -17.79 24.93 -3.17
N SER A 179 -17.47 25.76 -2.16
CA SER A 179 -16.74 27.02 -2.36
C SER A 179 -15.33 26.85 -2.95
N VAL A 180 -14.74 25.66 -2.81
CA VAL A 180 -13.38 25.34 -3.27
C VAL A 180 -13.41 24.39 -4.48
N PHE A 181 -14.35 23.44 -4.50
CA PHE A 181 -14.34 22.33 -5.47
C PHE A 181 -15.48 22.35 -6.49
N ALA A 182 -16.49 23.22 -6.36
CA ALA A 182 -17.52 23.33 -7.39
C ALA A 182 -16.93 23.84 -8.72
N GLY A 183 -17.43 23.32 -9.84
CA GLY A 183 -16.95 23.61 -11.19
C GLY A 183 -15.56 23.05 -11.53
N THR A 184 -15.00 22.18 -10.69
CA THR A 184 -13.68 21.55 -10.91
C THR A 184 -13.81 20.09 -11.37
N ILE A 185 -12.68 19.45 -11.68
CA ILE A 185 -12.64 18.02 -12.05
C ILE A 185 -13.28 17.11 -10.99
N PHE A 186 -13.30 17.52 -9.71
CA PHE A 186 -13.77 16.71 -8.60
C PHE A 186 -15.28 16.46 -8.61
N GLU A 187 -16.08 17.28 -9.31
CA GLU A 187 -17.51 17.00 -9.53
C GLU A 187 -17.71 15.72 -10.36
N SER A 188 -16.89 15.54 -11.39
CA SER A 188 -16.90 14.35 -12.24
C SER A 188 -16.10 13.17 -11.66
N LYS A 189 -15.25 13.46 -10.66
CA LYS A 189 -14.28 12.52 -10.07
C LYS A 189 -14.30 12.59 -8.54
N PRO A 190 -15.39 12.15 -7.89
CA PRO A 190 -15.55 12.28 -6.44
C PRO A 190 -14.51 11.49 -5.63
N ALA A 191 -13.91 10.45 -6.22
CA ALA A 191 -12.86 9.64 -5.59
C ALA A 191 -11.43 10.12 -5.88
N LEU A 192 -11.26 11.22 -6.65
CA LEU A 192 -9.92 11.72 -6.99
C LEU A 192 -9.18 12.27 -5.77
N LEU A 193 -9.86 13.01 -4.89
CA LEU A 193 -9.20 13.62 -3.73
C LEU A 193 -8.69 12.57 -2.71
N PRO A 194 -9.45 11.51 -2.36
CA PRO A 194 -8.90 10.37 -1.62
C PRO A 194 -7.72 9.72 -2.34
N GLY A 195 -7.80 9.53 -3.66
CA GLY A 195 -6.72 8.98 -4.47
C GLY A 195 -5.42 9.80 -4.38
N LEU A 196 -5.53 11.12 -4.51
CA LEU A 196 -4.41 12.06 -4.39
C LEU A 196 -3.83 12.08 -2.97
N PHE A 197 -4.66 11.95 -1.93
CA PHE A 197 -4.18 11.82 -0.55
C PHE A 197 -3.33 10.55 -0.38
N GLY A 198 -3.82 9.41 -0.89
CA GLY A 198 -3.05 8.16 -0.90
C GLY A 198 -1.73 8.32 -1.65
N ALA A 199 -1.75 8.96 -2.82
CA ALA A 199 -0.55 9.21 -3.60
C ALA A 199 0.45 10.14 -2.91
N ALA A 200 -0.03 11.22 -2.27
CA ALA A 200 0.80 12.13 -1.50
C ALA A 200 1.48 11.41 -0.32
N TYR A 201 0.74 10.54 0.39
CA TYR A 201 1.30 9.72 1.45
C TYR A 201 2.38 8.76 0.90
N SER A 202 2.11 8.07 -0.21
CA SER A 202 3.08 7.18 -0.85
C SER A 202 4.35 7.93 -1.28
N ILE A 203 4.23 9.12 -1.84
CA ILE A 203 5.38 9.97 -2.24
C ILE A 203 6.21 10.40 -1.02
N PHE A 204 5.53 10.82 0.06
CA PHE A 204 6.19 11.12 1.32
C PHE A 204 6.95 9.91 1.88
N ALA A 205 6.30 8.74 1.90
CA ALA A 205 6.91 7.48 2.34
C ALA A 205 8.11 7.10 1.46
N ILE A 206 8.06 7.30 0.13
CA ILE A 206 9.20 7.07 -0.77
C ILE A 206 10.40 7.92 -0.35
N GLY A 207 10.19 9.20 -0.07
CA GLY A 207 11.23 10.10 0.40
C GLY A 207 11.91 9.56 1.66
N VAL A 208 11.12 9.23 2.69
CA VAL A 208 11.66 8.71 3.95
C VAL A 208 12.37 7.35 3.76
N VAL A 209 11.73 6.41 3.07
CA VAL A 209 12.26 5.06 2.84
C VAL A 209 13.56 5.09 2.07
N ARG A 210 13.68 5.94 1.05
CA ARG A 210 14.90 6.06 0.24
C ARG A 210 16.11 6.44 1.08
N PHE A 211 15.96 7.36 2.03
CA PHE A 211 17.07 7.93 2.80
C PHE A 211 17.30 7.25 4.15
N VAL A 212 16.25 6.71 4.79
CA VAL A 212 16.32 6.22 6.18
C VAL A 212 16.35 4.70 6.25
N LEU A 213 15.65 4.01 5.35
CA LEU A 213 15.55 2.55 5.42
C LEU A 213 16.87 1.92 4.94
N PRO A 214 17.50 1.03 5.73
CA PRO A 214 18.66 0.28 5.26
C PRO A 214 18.24 -0.80 4.26
N GLU A 215 19.19 -1.25 3.44
CA GLU A 215 19.03 -2.52 2.73
C GLU A 215 19.34 -3.66 3.70
N SER A 216 18.38 -4.56 3.92
CA SER A 216 18.54 -5.71 4.82
C SER A 216 19.17 -6.92 4.13
N ASN A 217 19.10 -7.02 2.80
CA ASN A 217 19.70 -8.11 2.05
C ASN A 217 21.13 -7.75 1.57
N PRO A 218 22.20 -8.30 2.19
CA PRO A 218 23.58 -7.96 1.85
C PRO A 218 24.02 -8.51 0.49
N LYS A 219 23.27 -9.44 -0.12
CA LYS A 219 23.56 -10.06 -1.41
C LYS A 219 22.80 -9.41 -2.57
N ALA A 220 22.03 -8.37 -2.29
CA ALA A 220 21.21 -7.68 -3.26
C ALA A 220 22.04 -7.04 -4.38
N ARG A 221 21.66 -7.27 -5.63
CA ARG A 221 22.17 -6.56 -6.80
C ARG A 221 21.38 -5.27 -6.96
N MET A 222 21.78 -4.23 -6.22
CA MET A 222 21.04 -2.98 -6.18
C MET A 222 20.93 -2.33 -7.57
N PRO A 223 19.73 -1.89 -7.99
CA PRO A 223 19.56 -1.13 -9.22
C PRO A 223 20.34 0.20 -9.18
N LEU A 224 20.87 0.63 -10.32
CA LEU A 224 21.71 1.84 -10.45
C LEU A 224 21.02 3.12 -9.94
N TRP A 225 19.69 3.19 -9.99
CA TRP A 225 18.90 4.34 -9.52
C TRP A 225 18.73 4.40 -7.99
N VAL A 226 19.18 3.37 -7.25
CA VAL A 226 19.21 3.31 -5.77
C VAL A 226 20.63 3.18 -5.21
N ALA A 227 21.59 2.77 -6.02
CA ALA A 227 22.99 2.59 -5.59
C ALA A 227 23.74 3.92 -5.35
N ARG A 228 23.11 5.08 -5.59
CA ARG A 228 23.63 6.42 -5.31
C ARG A 228 22.80 7.11 -4.23
#